data_AF-A0A6B3CBR9-F1
#
_entry.id   AF-A0A6B3CBR9-F1
#
_cell.length_a   1.000
_cell.length_b   1.000
_cell.length_c   1.000
_cell.angle_alpha   90.00
_cell.angle_beta   90.00
_cell.angle_gamma   90.00
#
_symmetry.space_group_name_H-M   'P 1'
#
loop_
_entity.id
_entity.type
_entity.pdbx_description
1 polymer ?
#
loop_
_entity_poly.entity_id
_entity_poly.type
_entity_poly.pdbx_seq_one_letter_code
_entity_poly.pdbx_strand_id
1 'polypeptide(L)'
;EGYVRGFARRRPDVAVCVLRFANILGPWADSALAEYFSMPVMPTVLGYDPRLQFVHEDDVVDVLRLAAGEPRRGTLNSGTFNVAGDGVLLLSQCSRRLGRPTVPLLLPAVTWVGSALRAVGVTDFSP
;
A
#
# COMPACT_ATOMS: atom_id res chain seq x y z
N GLU A 1 -13.58 7.31 -3.17
CA GLU A 1 -14.56 6.83 -2.16
C GLU A 1 -15.90 7.57 -2.14
N GLY A 2 -15.92 8.91 -2.15
CA GLY A 2 -17.17 9.69 -2.04
C GLY A 2 -18.22 9.36 -3.11
N TYR A 3 -17.79 9.11 -4.36
CA TYR A 3 -18.67 8.67 -5.45
C TYR A 3 -19.39 7.35 -5.14
N VAL A 4 -18.63 6.32 -4.74
CA VAL A 4 -19.15 4.98 -4.42
C VAL A 4 -20.12 5.04 -3.25
N ARG A 5 -19.82 5.84 -2.23
CA ARG A 5 -20.72 6.08 -1.09
C ARG A 5 -22.03 6.75 -1.51
N GLY A 6 -21.95 7.70 -2.44
CA GLY A 6 -23.13 8.34 -3.03
C GLY A 6 -23.98 7.39 -3.87
N PHE A 7 -23.33 6.48 -4.61
CA PHE A 7 -24.00 5.41 -5.35
C PHE A 7 -24.74 4.43 -4.41
N ALA A 8 -24.06 3.92 -3.37
CA ALA A 8 -24.66 3.01 -2.39
C ALA A 8 -25.91 3.60 -1.71
N ARG A 9 -25.91 4.91 -1.44
CA ARG A 9 -27.09 5.62 -0.91
C ARG A 9 -28.25 5.71 -1.89
N ARG A 10 -27.99 5.86 -3.20
CA ARG A 10 -29.02 6.01 -4.23
C ARG A 10 -29.56 4.67 -4.72
N ARG A 11 -28.77 3.60 -4.59
CA ARG A 11 -29.12 2.23 -4.99
C ARG A 11 -29.01 1.28 -3.80
N PRO A 12 -29.95 1.33 -2.84
CA PRO A 12 -29.96 0.42 -1.69
C PRO A 12 -30.21 -1.04 -2.09
N ASP A 13 -30.67 -1.27 -3.31
CA ASP A 13 -30.85 -2.57 -3.95
C ASP A 13 -29.55 -3.21 -4.44
N VAL A 14 -28.44 -2.46 -4.48
CA VAL A 14 -27.13 -2.96 -4.91
C VAL A 14 -26.20 -3.07 -3.70
N ALA A 15 -25.68 -4.27 -3.47
CA ALA A 15 -24.63 -4.48 -2.47
C ALA A 15 -23.33 -3.79 -2.91
N VAL A 16 -22.78 -2.93 -2.04
CA VAL A 16 -21.55 -2.20 -2.32
C VAL A 16 -20.49 -2.56 -1.28
N CYS A 17 -19.33 -3.01 -1.75
CA CYS A 17 -18.15 -3.30 -0.94
C CYS A 17 -17.01 -2.34 -1.30
N VAL A 18 -16.49 -1.61 -0.32
CA VAL A 18 -15.33 -0.73 -0.46
C VAL A 18 -14.19 -1.33 0.35
N LEU A 19 -13.12 -1.71 -0.33
CA LEU A 19 -11.92 -2.27 0.28
C LEU A 19 -10.83 -1.21 0.32
N ARG A 20 -10.28 -0.96 1.51
CA ARG A 20 -9.17 -0.04 1.74
C ARG A 20 -7.93 -0.84 2.08
N PHE A 21 -7.15 -1.16 1.06
CA PHE A 21 -5.91 -1.89 1.22
C PHE A 21 -4.83 -1.02 1.85
N ALA A 22 -4.06 -1.59 2.76
CA ALA A 22 -2.73 -1.07 3.11
C ALA A 22 -1.79 -1.22 1.90
N ASN A 23 -0.50 -0.86 2.06
CA ASN A 23 0.45 -1.02 0.96
C ASN A 23 0.54 -2.51 0.56
N ILE A 24 0.23 -2.81 -0.69
CA ILE A 24 0.28 -4.18 -1.19
C ILE A 24 1.74 -4.53 -1.45
N LEU A 25 2.19 -5.67 -0.91
CA LEU A 25 3.52 -6.21 -1.15
C LEU A 25 3.43 -7.68 -1.54
N GLY A 26 4.27 -8.09 -2.47
CA GLY A 26 4.36 -9.46 -2.93
C GLY A 26 5.35 -9.59 -4.09
N PRO A 27 5.67 -10.82 -4.51
CA PRO A 27 6.57 -11.08 -5.63
C PRO A 27 6.20 -10.38 -6.95
N TRP A 28 4.90 -10.15 -7.17
CA TRP A 28 4.36 -9.55 -8.41
C TRP A 28 3.78 -8.15 -8.20
N ALA A 29 3.89 -7.61 -6.99
CA ALA A 29 3.30 -6.34 -6.63
C ALA A 29 4.07 -5.19 -7.30
N ASP A 30 3.48 -4.66 -8.38
CA ASP A 30 3.95 -3.45 -9.02
C ASP A 30 3.50 -2.22 -8.22
N SER A 31 4.35 -1.79 -7.28
CA SER A 31 4.08 -0.62 -6.45
C SER A 31 5.35 0.19 -6.19
N ALA A 32 5.19 1.51 -6.07
CA ALA A 32 6.30 2.42 -5.74
C ALA A 32 7.02 2.03 -4.43
N LEU A 33 6.31 1.39 -3.49
CA LEU A 33 6.92 0.91 -2.26
C LEU A 33 7.78 -0.34 -2.49
N ALA A 34 7.33 -1.28 -3.34
CA ALA A 34 8.11 -2.46 -3.70
C ALA A 34 9.40 -2.05 -4.45
N GLU A 35 9.30 -1.10 -5.39
CA GLU A 35 10.46 -0.52 -6.06
C GLU A 35 11.41 0.14 -5.06
N TYR A 36 10.89 0.97 -4.14
CA TYR A 36 11.69 1.60 -3.10
C TYR A 36 12.44 0.57 -2.22
N PHE A 37 11.82 -0.56 -1.88
CA PHE A 37 12.46 -1.65 -1.14
C PHE A 37 13.48 -2.46 -1.96
N SER A 38 13.38 -2.43 -3.29
CA SER A 38 14.37 -3.04 -4.18
C SER A 38 15.65 -2.21 -4.35
N MET A 39 15.63 -0.93 -3.96
CA MET A 39 16.80 -0.06 -4.08
C MET A 39 18.00 -0.64 -3.30
N PRO A 40 19.23 -0.57 -3.87
CA PRO A 40 20.42 -1.07 -3.19
C PRO A 40 20.71 -0.30 -1.90
N VAL A 41 20.32 0.98 -1.87
CA VAL A 41 20.42 1.89 -0.72
C VAL A 41 19.12 2.66 -0.62
N MET A 42 18.51 2.68 0.57
CA MET A 42 17.19 3.28 0.77
C MET A 42 17.32 4.72 1.31
N PRO A 43 16.91 5.75 0.55
CA PRO A 43 16.87 7.12 1.08
C PRO A 43 15.80 7.23 2.17
N THR A 44 16.12 7.87 3.28
CA THR A 44 15.18 8.11 4.40
C THR A 44 15.13 9.60 4.74
N VAL A 45 14.10 10.02 5.48
CA VAL A 45 14.03 11.39 6.00
C VAL A 45 14.76 11.46 7.33
N LEU A 46 15.71 12.38 7.46
CA LEU A 46 16.46 12.59 8.70
C LEU A 46 15.49 12.92 9.85
N GLY A 47 15.58 12.14 10.94
CA GLY A 47 14.74 12.32 12.13
C GLY A 47 13.32 11.74 12.02
N TYR A 48 13.00 11.00 10.95
CA TYR A 48 11.67 10.44 10.74
C TYR A 48 11.72 8.95 10.37
N ASP A 49 10.99 8.13 11.13
CA ASP A 49 10.88 6.68 10.92
C ASP A 49 9.39 6.30 10.76
N PRO A 50 8.86 6.29 9.52
CA PRO A 50 7.43 6.09 9.30
C PRO A 50 6.96 4.70 9.69
N ARG A 51 5.71 4.66 10.16
CA ARG A 51 4.94 3.45 10.48
C ARG A 51 4.27 2.94 9.21
N LEU A 52 4.61 1.73 8.81
CA LEU A 52 4.14 1.10 7.58
C LEU A 52 3.26 -0.12 7.92
N GLN A 53 2.15 -0.25 7.18
CA GLN A 53 1.32 -1.44 7.15
C GLN A 53 1.33 -2.02 5.75
N PHE A 54 1.28 -3.35 5.69
CA PHE A 54 1.34 -4.12 4.47
C PHE A 54 0.19 -5.11 4.39
N VAL A 55 -0.19 -5.48 3.18
CA VAL A 55 -1.04 -6.64 2.90
C VAL A 55 -0.38 -7.45 1.79
N HIS A 56 -0.40 -8.79 1.90
CA HIS A 56 0.18 -9.63 0.86
C HIS A 56 -0.72 -9.61 -0.39
N GLU A 57 -0.14 -9.66 -1.59
CA GLU A 57 -0.90 -9.66 -2.84
C GLU A 57 -1.89 -10.84 -2.96
N ASP A 58 -1.52 -12.03 -2.47
CA ASP A 58 -2.42 -13.18 -2.43
C ASP A 58 -3.62 -12.94 -1.52
N ASP A 59 -3.40 -12.31 -0.35
CA ASP A 59 -4.49 -11.96 0.58
C ASP A 59 -5.45 -10.94 -0.06
N VAL A 60 -4.93 -10.02 -0.87
CA VAL A 60 -5.75 -9.07 -1.64
C VAL A 60 -6.66 -9.81 -2.61
N VAL A 61 -6.11 -10.78 -3.35
CA VAL A 61 -6.89 -11.60 -4.30
C VAL A 61 -7.97 -12.40 -3.57
N ASP A 62 -7.65 -12.98 -2.42
CA ASP A 62 -8.62 -13.73 -1.62
C ASP A 62 -9.72 -12.84 -1.04
N VAL A 63 -9.38 -11.65 -0.56
CA VAL A 63 -10.39 -10.67 -0.09
C VAL A 63 -11.28 -10.21 -1.24
N LEU A 64 -10.73 -10.00 -2.45
CA LEU A 64 -11.53 -9.67 -3.63
C LEU A 64 -12.52 -10.79 -3.98
N ARG A 65 -12.09 -12.06 -3.92
CA ARG A 65 -12.98 -13.22 -4.12
C ARG A 65 -14.10 -13.27 -3.08
N LEU A 66 -13.77 -13.02 -1.81
CA LEU A 66 -14.76 -12.98 -0.72
C LEU A 66 -15.76 -11.83 -0.90
N ALA A 67 -15.29 -10.66 -1.34
CA ALA A 67 -16.14 -9.50 -1.59
C ALA A 67 -17.08 -9.70 -2.78
N ALA A 68 -16.63 -10.43 -3.81
CA ALA A 68 -17.41 -10.69 -5.03
C ALA A 68 -18.41 -11.87 -4.90
N GLY A 69 -18.17 -12.79 -3.96
CA GLY A 69 -19.02 -13.95 -3.73
C GLY A 69 -20.29 -13.64 -2.91
N GLU A 70 -21.08 -14.67 -2.62
CA GLU A 70 -22.16 -14.55 -1.64
C GLU A 70 -21.60 -14.46 -0.21
N PRO A 71 -22.19 -13.62 0.66
CA PRO A 71 -21.77 -13.57 2.05
C PRO A 71 -22.03 -14.92 2.72
N ARG A 72 -21.05 -15.41 3.47
CA ARG A 72 -21.23 -16.59 4.31
C ARG A 72 -22.33 -16.31 5.35
N ARG A 73 -23.01 -17.36 5.79
CA ARG A 73 -24.08 -17.26 6.80
C ARG A 73 -23.57 -16.51 8.04
N GLY A 74 -24.28 -15.46 8.43
CA GLY A 74 -23.92 -14.62 9.59
C GLY A 74 -22.82 -13.59 9.34
N THR A 75 -22.38 -13.42 8.09
CA THR A 75 -21.40 -12.39 7.70
C THR A 75 -22.01 -11.37 6.74
N LEU A 76 -21.33 -10.24 6.58
CA LEU A 76 -21.65 -9.21 5.60
C LEU A 76 -20.43 -9.04 4.70
N ASN A 77 -20.64 -8.95 3.39
CA ASN A 77 -19.61 -8.60 2.41
C ASN A 77 -19.86 -7.24 1.74
N SER A 78 -20.96 -6.55 2.08
CA SER A 78 -21.23 -5.16 1.72
C SER A 78 -20.84 -4.23 2.87
N GLY A 79 -20.17 -3.13 2.58
CA GLY A 79 -19.69 -2.18 3.58
C GLY A 79 -18.37 -1.53 3.19
N THR A 80 -17.66 -0.97 4.16
CA THR A 80 -16.30 -0.45 4.00
C THR A 80 -15.37 -1.18 4.95
N PHE A 81 -14.35 -1.83 4.40
CA PHE A 81 -13.43 -2.68 5.16
C PHE A 81 -11.99 -2.20 4.93
N ASN A 82 -11.23 -2.08 6.02
CA ASN A 82 -9.77 -1.90 5.92
C ASN A 82 -9.14 -3.29 5.83
N VAL A 83 -8.20 -3.45 4.91
CA VAL A 83 -7.53 -4.72 4.63
C VAL A 83 -6.04 -4.48 4.81
N ALA A 84 -5.51 -5.01 5.91
CA ALA A 84 -4.10 -4.88 6.29
C ALA A 84 -3.69 -6.14 7.04
N GLY A 85 -2.41 -6.51 6.92
CA GLY A 85 -1.77 -7.49 7.77
C GLY A 85 -1.68 -6.99 9.22
N ASP A 86 -1.47 -7.94 10.14
CA ASP A 86 -1.40 -7.62 11.56
C ASP A 86 -0.17 -6.78 11.91
N GLY A 87 -0.38 -5.85 12.83
CA GLY A 87 0.66 -4.97 13.35
C GLY A 87 1.10 -3.85 12.39
N VAL A 88 2.27 -3.31 12.70
CA VAL A 88 2.89 -2.18 12.00
C VAL A 88 4.40 -2.37 12.05
N LEU A 89 5.11 -2.04 10.98
CA LEU A 89 6.56 -2.03 10.92
C LEU A 89 7.09 -0.63 10.71
N LEU A 90 8.15 -0.28 11.42
CA LEU A 90 8.91 0.93 11.14
C LEU A 90 9.72 0.75 9.85
N LEU A 91 9.96 1.84 9.13
CA LEU A 91 10.83 1.81 7.95
C LEU A 91 12.23 1.31 8.29
N SER A 92 12.78 1.70 9.45
CA SER A 92 14.08 1.19 9.93
C SER A 92 14.06 -0.33 10.17
N GLN A 93 12.94 -0.88 10.63
CA GLN A 93 12.77 -2.34 10.78
C GLN A 93 12.69 -3.03 9.42
N CYS A 94 11.98 -2.44 8.47
CA CYS A 94 11.90 -2.95 7.10
C CYS A 94 13.30 -3.01 6.46
N SER A 95 14.05 -1.91 6.52
CA SER A 95 15.41 -1.83 5.98
C SER A 95 16.35 -2.88 6.57
N ARG A 96 16.30 -3.08 7.90
CA ARG A 96 17.10 -4.12 8.57
C ARG A 96 16.73 -5.53 8.12
N ARG A 97 15.44 -5.84 7.98
CA ARG A 97 15.00 -7.16 7.50
C ARG A 97 15.38 -7.43 6.05
N LEU A 98 15.38 -6.38 5.22
CA LEU A 98 15.80 -6.45 3.82
C LEU A 98 17.33 -6.45 3.65
N GLY A 99 18.11 -6.24 4.72
CA GLY A 99 19.57 -6.10 4.63
C GLY A 99 20.01 -4.88 3.82
N ARG A 100 19.16 -3.84 3.75
CA ARG A 100 19.43 -2.62 2.98
C ARG A 100 19.99 -1.52 3.89
N PRO A 101 21.11 -0.87 3.52
CA PRO A 101 21.56 0.33 4.20
C PRO A 101 20.63 1.52 3.89
N THR A 102 20.54 2.46 4.81
CA THR A 102 19.77 3.70 4.64
C THR A 102 20.67 4.92 4.53
N VAL A 103 20.20 5.94 3.81
CA VAL A 103 20.85 7.26 3.73
C VAL A 103 19.85 8.32 4.18
N PRO A 104 20.04 8.95 5.35
CA PRO A 104 19.15 9.99 5.83
C PRO A 104 19.38 11.31 5.09
N LEU A 105 18.30 11.89 4.56
CA LEU A 105 18.29 13.12 3.78
C LEU A 105 17.40 14.17 4.46
N LEU A 106 17.75 15.44 4.31
CA LEU A 106 16.86 16.55 4.66
C LEU A 106 15.65 16.56 3.70
N LEU A 107 14.46 16.89 4.19
CA LEU A 107 13.21 16.87 3.40
C LEU A 107 13.32 17.55 2.02
N PRO A 108 13.94 18.74 1.88
CA PRO A 108 14.14 19.34 0.57
C PRO A 108 15.00 18.46 -0.35
N ALA A 109 16.05 17.82 0.17
CA ALA A 109 16.93 16.94 -0.62
C ALA A 109 16.22 15.66 -1.10
N VAL A 110 15.22 15.16 -0.36
CA VAL A 110 14.44 13.97 -0.75
C VAL A 110 13.66 14.22 -2.04
N THR A 111 13.06 15.39 -2.22
CA THR A 111 12.33 15.71 -3.45
C THR A 111 13.27 15.83 -4.66
N TRP A 112 14.47 16.38 -4.48
CA TRP A 112 15.50 16.44 -5.53
C TRP A 112 16.00 15.04 -5.91
N VAL A 113 16.31 14.19 -4.94
CA VAL A 113 16.74 12.80 -5.18
C VAL A 113 15.64 11.99 -5.87
N GLY A 114 14.38 12.12 -5.43
CA GLY A 114 13.24 11.48 -6.10
C GLY A 114 13.07 11.92 -7.56
N SER A 115 13.33 13.21 -7.84
CA SER A 115 13.30 13.75 -9.21
C SER A 115 14.44 13.21 -10.08
N ALA A 116 15.63 13.11 -9.52
CA ALA A 116 16.82 12.57 -10.20
C ALA A 116 16.69 11.07 -10.49
N LEU A 117 16.18 10.27 -9.52
CA LEU A 117 15.92 8.85 -9.71
C LEU A 117 14.88 8.60 -10.81
N ARG A 118 13.85 9.45 -10.90
CA ARG A 118 12.85 9.41 -11.98
C ARG A 118 13.46 9.77 -13.33
N ALA A 119 14.34 10.77 -13.38
CA ALA A 119 14.99 11.21 -14.62
C ALA A 119 15.97 10.17 -15.20
N VAL A 120 16.50 9.26 -14.38
CA VAL A 120 17.43 8.20 -14.78
C VAL A 120 16.70 6.86 -15.06
N GLY A 121 15.36 6.85 -15.03
CA GLY A 121 14.55 5.66 -15.35
C GLY A 121 14.56 4.59 -14.26
N VAL A 122 14.87 4.97 -13.01
CA VAL A 122 14.96 4.03 -11.88
C VAL A 122 13.60 3.80 -11.19
N THR A 123 12.54 4.54 -11.56
CA THR A 123 11.16 4.26 -11.13
C THR A 123 10.15 4.81 -12.15
N ASP A 124 9.30 3.94 -12.71
CA ASP A 124 8.26 4.33 -13.65
C ASP A 124 7.06 4.85 -12.86
N PHE A 125 7.09 6.14 -12.54
CA PHE A 125 5.97 6.79 -11.87
C PHE A 125 4.85 7.10 -12.86
N SER A 126 3.71 6.43 -12.72
CA SER A 126 2.42 6.96 -13.14
C SER A 126 1.67 7.55 -11.93
N PRO A 127 1.02 8.73 -12.06
CA PRO A 127 0.28 9.39 -10.98
C PRO A 127 -0.94 8.61 -10.47
#